data_AF-A0AAV5PEY2-F1
#
_entry.id   AF-A0AAV5PEY2-F1
#
_cell.length_a   1.000
_cell.length_b   1.000
_cell.length_c   1.000
_cell.angle_alpha   90.00
_cell.angle_beta   90.00
_cell.angle_gamma   90.00
#
_symmetry.space_group_name_H-M   'P 1'
#
loop_
_entity.id
_entity.type
_entity.pdbx_description
1 polymer ?
#
loop_
_entity_poly.entity_id
_entity_poly.type
_entity_poly.pdbx_seq_one_letter_code
_entity_poly.pdbx_strand_id
1 'polypeptide(L)' 'MRDEQNSLRAVVMTGLFAAMIYIGIWVLRIPLPAVVGRPFIHFGNTLTAVAILYLGFRNGALAGIIGLGGL' A
#
# COMPACT_ATOMS: atom_id res chain seq x y z
N MET A 1 -0.26 23.14 24.20
CA MET A 1 0.88 22.49 23.51
C MET A 1 0.24 21.54 22.50
N ARG A 2 0.41 21.77 21.20
CA ARG A 2 -0.22 20.95 20.16
C ARG A 2 0.62 19.68 20.00
N ASP A 3 -0.02 18.53 20.09
CA ASP A 3 0.58 17.20 20.00
C ASP A 3 1.33 16.97 18.67
N GLU A 4 2.59 17.38 18.57
CA GLU A 4 3.48 17.04 17.46
C GLU A 4 3.87 15.54 17.43
N GLN A 5 3.52 14.78 18.46
CA GLN A 5 3.79 13.34 18.55
C GLN A 5 3.07 12.50 17.48
N ASN A 6 2.01 13.02 16.85
CA ASN A 6 1.24 12.25 15.88
C ASN A 6 1.77 12.34 14.43
N SER A 7 2.65 13.29 14.11
CA SER A 7 3.18 13.46 12.74
C SER A 7 4.20 12.37 12.40
N LEU A 8 5.20 12.15 13.26
CA LEU A 8 6.22 11.13 13.04
C LEU A 8 5.60 9.73 12.99
N ARG A 9 4.68 9.44 13.91
CA ARG A 9 3.93 8.17 13.93
C ARG A 9 3.13 7.99 12.64
N ALA A 10 2.46 9.04 12.15
CA ALA A 10 1.70 8.96 10.90
C ALA A 10 2.61 8.68 9.70
N VAL A 11 3.78 9.32 9.62
CA VAL A 11 4.78 9.07 8.56
C VAL A 11 5.32 7.64 8.63
N VAL A 12 5.71 7.18 9.82
CA VAL A 12 6.22 5.81 10.02
C VAL A 12 5.16 4.77 9.64
N MET A 13 3.92 4.96 10.07
CA MET A 13 2.82 4.05 9.69
C MET A 13 2.52 4.10 8.19
N THR A 14 2.57 5.28 7.56
CA THR A 14 2.40 5.44 6.11
C THR A 14 3.49 4.66 5.35
N GLY A 15 4.75 4.81 5.75
CA GLY A 15 5.87 4.06 5.18
C GLY A 15 5.77 2.55 5.42
N LEU A 16 5.31 2.14 6.61
CA LEU A 16 5.09 0.73 6.93
C LEU A 16 4.01 0.11 6.02
N PHE A 17 2.88 0.79 5.84
CA PHE A 17 1.84 0.33 4.92
C PHE A 17 2.33 0.32 3.47
N ALA A 18 3.10 1.32 3.03
CA ALA A 18 3.69 1.33 1.69
C ALA A 18 4.61 0.12 1.46
N ALA A 19 5.50 -0.19 2.42
CA ALA A 19 6.36 -1.36 2.35
C ALA A 19 5.57 -2.67 2.32
N MET A 20 4.50 -2.76 3.13
CA MET A 20 3.62 -3.92 3.16
C MET A 20 2.87 -4.13 1.84
N ILE A 21 2.38 -3.05 1.23
CA ILE A 21 1.73 -3.06 -0.09
C ILE A 21 2.71 -3.55 -1.15
N TYR A 22 3.94 -3.04 -1.15
CA TYR A 22 5.00 -3.48 -2.07
C TYR A 22 5.27 -4.99 -1.94
N ILE A 23 5.44 -5.47 -0.70
CA ILE A 23 5.61 -6.90 -0.41
C ILE A 23 4.39 -7.71 -0.88
N GLY A 24 3.18 -7.22 -0.64
CA GLY A 24 1.94 -7.87 -1.07
C GLY A 24 1.74 -7.95 -2.59
N ILE A 25 2.46 -7.13 -3.36
CA ILE A 25 2.52 -7.24 -4.82
C ILE A 25 3.59 -8.24 -5.25
N TRP A 26 4.77 -8.17 -4.65
CA TRP A 26 5.93 -8.96 -5.10
C TRP A 26 5.92 -10.40 -4.62
N VAL A 27 5.58 -10.62 -3.35
CA VAL A 27 5.62 -11.94 -2.69
C VAL A 27 4.35 -12.74 -2.96
N LEU A 28 3.19 -12.08 -3.00
CA LEU A 28 1.89 -12.73 -3.16
C LEU A 28 1.36 -12.63 -4.60
N ARG A 29 2.24 -12.63 -5.61
CA ARG A 29 1.83 -12.67 -7.01
C ARG A 29 1.51 -14.09 -7.44
N ILE A 30 0.29 -14.31 -7.88
CA ILE A 30 -0.14 -15.60 -8.44
C ILE A 30 -0.35 -15.38 -9.95
N PRO A 31 0.53 -15.91 -10.81
CA PRO A 31 0.37 -15.77 -12.25
C PRO A 31 -0.87 -16.56 -12.71
N LEU A 32 -1.68 -15.93 -13.56
CA LEU A 32 -2.86 -16.56 -14.14
C LEU A 32 -2.57 -16.98 -15.60
N PRO A 33 -2.97 -18.20 -16.01
CA PRO A 33 -2.85 -18.61 -17.41
C PRO A 33 -3.86 -17.83 -18.25
N ALA A 34 -3.38 -17.02 -19.19
CA ALA A 34 -4.20 -16.26 -20.13
C ALA A 34 -3.64 -16.37 -21.55
N VAL A 35 -4.53 -16.34 -22.53
CA VAL A 35 -4.19 -16.44 -23.97
C VAL A 35 -3.44 -15.19 -24.46
N VAL A 36 -3.68 -14.03 -23.82
CA VAL A 36 -3.00 -12.77 -24.12
C VAL A 36 -2.56 -12.11 -22.81
N GLY A 37 -1.29 -11.71 -22.75
CA GLY A 37 -0.71 -11.03 -21.59
C GLY A 37 -0.24 -11.96 -20.47
N ARG A 38 0.20 -11.35 -19.36
CA ARG A 38 0.67 -12.05 -18.15
C ARG A 38 -0.07 -11.52 -16.91
N PRO A 39 -1.41 -11.68 -16.84
CA PRO A 39 -2.16 -11.23 -15.68
C PRO A 39 -1.72 -11.98 -14.44
N PHE A 40 -1.72 -11.30 -13.31
CA PHE A 40 -1.42 -11.89 -12.02
C PHE A 40 -2.37 -11.32 -10.97
N ILE A 41 -2.70 -12.16 -9.99
CA ILE A 41 -3.38 -11.72 -8.78
C ILE A 41 -2.32 -11.10 -7.88
N HIS A 42 -2.60 -9.92 -7.33
CA HIS A 42 -1.78 -9.27 -6.32
C HIS A 42 -2.66 -8.70 -5.21
N PHE A 43 -2.09 -8.57 -4.02
CA PHE A 43 -2.81 -8.04 -2.85
C PHE A 43 -2.56 -6.55 -2.61
N GLY A 44 -1.79 -5.90 -3.48
CA GLY A 44 -1.46 -4.48 -3.38
C GLY A 44 -2.69 -3.58 -3.22
N ASN A 45 -3.70 -3.71 -4.08
CA ASN A 45 -4.90 -2.86 -4.02
C ASN A 45 -5.71 -3.09 -2.75
N THR A 46 -5.82 -4.33 -2.30
CA THR A 46 -6.54 -4.67 -1.06
C THR A 46 -5.82 -4.06 0.15
N LEU A 47 -4.49 -4.16 0.20
CA LEU A 47 -3.69 -3.55 1.27
C LEU A 47 -3.74 -2.01 1.22
N THR A 48 -3.80 -1.41 0.03
CA THR A 48 -4.04 0.03 -0.13
C THR A 48 -5.41 0.45 0.43
N ALA A 49 -6.46 -0.32 0.17
CA ALA A 49 -7.78 -0.04 0.74
C ALA A 49 -7.76 -0.10 2.28
N VAL A 50 -7.07 -1.11 2.86
CA VAL A 50 -6.88 -1.20 4.31
C VAL A 50 -6.08 -0.01 4.85
N ALA A 51 -5.01 0.41 4.15
CA ALA A 51 -4.22 1.59 4.52
C ALA A 51 -5.07 2.86 4.57
N ILE A 52 -5.97 3.06 3.59
CA ILE A 52 -6.91 4.19 3.54
C ILE A 52 -7.90 4.13 4.70
N LEU A 53 -8.45 2.96 5.01
CA LEU A 53 -9.39 2.79 6.12
C LEU A 53 -8.72 3.00 7.49
N TYR A 54 -7.44 2.64 7.63
CA TYR A 54 -6.71 2.72 8.89
C TYR A 54 -6.04 4.08 9.14
N LEU A 55 -5.36 4.64 8.13
CA LEU A 55 -4.60 5.89 8.23
C LEU A 55 -5.40 7.12 7.79
N GLY A 56 -6.61 6.91 7.27
CA GLY A 56 -7.42 7.91 6.61
C GLY A 56 -7.00 8.17 5.17
N PHE A 57 -7.83 8.91 4.44
CA PHE A 57 -7.68 9.12 3.00
C PHE A 57 -6.30 9.65 2.60
N ARG A 58 -5.80 10.69 3.28
CA ARG A 58 -4.55 11.35 2.89
C ARG A 58 -3.33 10.44 3.04
N ASN A 59 -3.12 9.90 4.23
CA ASN A 59 -1.95 9.09 4.54
C ASN A 59 -2.04 7.69 3.91
N GLY A 60 -3.22 7.09 3.90
CA GLY A 60 -3.43 5.78 3.26
C GLY A 60 -3.32 5.83 1.74
N ALA A 61 -3.79 6.90 1.10
CA ALA A 61 -3.57 7.09 -0.34
C ALA A 61 -2.09 7.28 -0.67
N LEU A 62 -1.34 8.05 0.14
CA LEU A 62 0.11 8.18 -0.02
C LEU A 62 0.82 6.84 0.14
N ALA A 63 0.46 6.05 1.16
CA ALA A 63 0.99 4.70 1.32
C ALA A 63 0.68 3.81 0.10
N GLY A 64 -0.54 3.92 -0.43
CA GLY A 64 -0.98 3.24 -1.65
C GLY A 64 -0.16 3.60 -2.87
N ILE A 65 -0.03 4.89 -3.18
CA ILE A 65 0.74 5.37 -4.34
C ILE A 65 2.19 4.91 -4.23
N ILE A 66 2.83 5.10 -3.07
CA ILE A 66 4.23 4.71 -2.87
C ILE A 66 4.38 3.18 -2.96
N GLY A 67 3.50 2.42 -2.29
CA GLY A 67 3.59 0.96 -2.21
C GLY A 67 3.21 0.22 -3.49
N LEU A 68 2.28 0.76 -4.28
CA LEU A 68 1.91 0.23 -5.59
C LEU A 68 2.95 0.54 -6.67
N GLY A 69 3.95 1.38 -6.36
CA GLY A 69 4.99 1.79 -7.31
C GLY A 69 4.54 2.94 -8.21
N GLY A 70 3.69 3.83 -7.71
CA GLY A 70 3.23 5.04 -8.39
C GLY A 70 4.32 6.11 -8.51
N LEU A 71 5.34 5.81 -9.32
CA LEU A 71 5.85 6.60 -10.44
C LEU A 71 6.18 5.62 -11.58
#